data_AF-A0A918E8A0-F1
#
_entry.id   AF-A0A918E8A0-F1
#
_cell.length_a   1.000
_cell.length_b   1.000
_cell.length_c   1.000
_cell.angle_alpha   90.00
_cell.angle_beta   90.00
_cell.angle_gamma   90.00
#
_symmetry.space_group_name_H-M   'P 1'
#
loop_
_entity.id
_entity.type
_entity.pdbx_description
1 polymer ?
#
loop_
_entity_poly.entity_id
_entity_poly.type
_entity_poly.pdbx_seq_one_letter_code
_entity_poly.pdbx_strand_id
1 'polypeptide(L)'
;MHVFGQDPDSALATVIAMPPAPRTVRELIEAALDDPDPDGPVRWQVISMLRERGDLESFIEARRLCAADSVAERLLGVDILGMLPVYVDRTLPVLRYLAAGEDDAMVLYSVLIAFGHLADPRSLPSVIDLAGHADSRVRYGAAYALQHVLGNPPDRTGLATLRRLTGDSDADVAGWASLGIALATGSEL
;
A
#
# COMPACT_ATOMS: atom_id res chain seq x y z
N MET A 1 1.36 -1.44 36.61
CA MET A 1 2.48 -1.02 37.48
C MET A 1 3.46 -2.18 37.58
N HIS A 2 4.44 -2.24 36.68
CA HIS A 2 5.75 -2.81 36.95
C HIS A 2 6.72 -2.20 35.96
N VAL A 3 7.64 -1.42 36.52
CA VAL A 3 8.66 -0.63 35.86
C VAL A 3 9.88 -1.54 35.80
N PHE A 4 10.30 -1.96 34.61
CA PHE A 4 11.64 -2.48 34.40
C PHE A 4 12.50 -1.34 33.86
N GLY A 5 13.54 -1.03 34.62
CA GLY A 5 14.48 0.04 34.33
C GLY A 5 15.08 -0.12 32.94
N GLN A 6 14.83 0.86 32.10
CA GLN A 6 15.60 1.07 30.88
C GLN A 6 16.88 1.79 31.28
N ASP A 7 17.98 1.08 31.04
CA ASP A 7 19.35 1.58 31.13
C ASP A 7 19.52 2.76 30.16
N PRO A 8 19.92 3.97 30.60
CA PRO A 8 19.99 5.15 29.75
C PRO A 8 21.09 5.07 28.66
N ASP A 9 21.93 4.03 28.68
CA ASP A 9 22.95 3.75 27.66
C ASP A 9 22.52 2.73 26.59
N SER A 10 21.28 2.23 26.61
CA SER A 10 20.70 1.45 25.49
C SER A 10 20.27 2.33 24.31
N ALA A 11 20.59 3.62 24.35
CA ALA A 11 20.46 4.57 23.25
C ALA A 11 21.75 4.62 22.39
N LEU A 12 22.41 3.47 22.19
CA LEU A 12 23.21 3.29 20.99
C LEU A 12 22.24 3.20 19.82
N ALA A 13 21.85 4.40 19.36
CA ALA A 13 21.36 4.63 18.04
C ALA A 13 22.19 3.77 17.09
N THR A 14 21.58 2.72 16.55
CA THR A 14 21.91 2.26 15.21
C THR A 14 21.76 3.52 14.37
N VAL A 15 22.89 4.20 14.16
CA VAL A 15 23.04 5.13 13.06
C VAL A 15 22.67 4.29 11.86
N ILE A 16 21.42 4.43 11.39
CA ILE A 16 21.01 3.93 10.09
C ILE A 16 21.92 4.69 9.15
N ALA A 17 23.06 4.08 8.84
CA ALA A 17 24.14 4.74 8.15
C ALA A 17 23.56 5.18 6.81
N MET A 18 23.49 6.50 6.63
CA MET A 18 23.03 7.11 5.40
C MET A 18 23.81 6.43 4.26
N PRO A 19 23.14 5.72 3.34
CA PRO A 19 23.85 4.95 2.34
C PRO A 19 24.70 5.90 1.48
N PRO A 20 25.97 5.55 1.17
CA PRO A 20 26.86 6.45 0.45
C PRO A 20 26.49 6.52 -1.04
N ALA A 21 26.64 7.72 -1.63
CA ALA A 21 26.61 8.05 -3.08
C ALA A 21 25.30 7.66 -3.83
N PRO A 22 25.03 8.17 -5.06
CA PRO A 22 23.76 7.88 -5.74
C PRO A 22 23.71 6.40 -6.12
N ARG A 23 22.88 5.63 -5.39
CA ARG A 23 22.55 4.26 -5.75
C ARG A 23 21.71 4.26 -7.01
N THR A 24 22.07 3.38 -7.95
CA THR A 24 21.24 3.05 -9.10
C THR A 24 19.90 2.48 -8.63
N VAL A 25 18.87 2.53 -9.47
CA VAL A 25 17.55 1.95 -9.13
C VAL A 25 17.68 0.47 -8.74
N ARG A 26 18.57 -0.25 -9.43
CA ARG A 26 18.87 -1.66 -9.13
C ARG A 26 19.44 -1.87 -7.73
N GLU A 27 20.48 -1.12 -7.35
CA GLU A 27 21.10 -1.24 -6.01
C GLU A 27 20.12 -0.87 -4.88
N LEU A 28 19.21 0.07 -5.15
CA LEU A 28 18.14 0.40 -4.22
C LEU A 28 17.17 -0.78 -4.04
N ILE A 29 16.72 -1.37 -5.15
CA ILE A 29 15.82 -2.52 -5.13
C ILE A 29 16.47 -3.72 -4.42
N GLU A 30 17.73 -4.05 -4.74
CA GLU A 30 18.48 -5.12 -4.09
C GLU A 30 18.55 -4.90 -2.57
N ALA A 31 18.88 -3.67 -2.13
CA ALA A 31 18.91 -3.34 -0.71
C ALA A 31 17.54 -3.45 -0.02
N ALA A 32 16.44 -3.17 -0.73
CA ALA A 32 15.09 -3.34 -0.18
C ALA A 32 14.63 -4.80 -0.13
N LEU A 33 15.12 -5.66 -1.03
CA LEU A 33 14.82 -7.10 -1.03
C LEU A 33 15.66 -7.87 0.00
N ASP A 34 16.85 -7.35 0.34
CA ASP A 34 17.70 -7.92 1.38
C ASP A 34 17.21 -7.61 2.81
N ASP A 35 16.28 -6.67 2.98
CA ASP A 35 15.62 -6.41 4.28
C ASP A 35 14.58 -7.52 4.55
N PRO A 36 14.77 -8.37 5.57
CA PRO A 36 13.85 -9.46 5.87
C PRO A 36 12.51 -8.97 6.42
N ASP A 37 12.44 -7.71 6.87
CA ASP A 37 11.22 -7.11 7.39
C ASP A 37 10.53 -6.31 6.27
N PRO A 38 9.34 -6.75 5.79
CA PRO A 38 8.58 -6.00 4.80
C PRO A 38 8.07 -4.65 5.32
N ASP A 39 8.06 -4.42 6.64
CA ASP A 39 7.77 -3.13 7.26
C ASP A 39 9.05 -2.45 7.80
N GLY A 40 10.21 -2.99 7.43
CA GLY A 40 11.52 -2.56 7.89
C GLY A 40 11.90 -1.14 7.45
N PRO A 41 12.71 -0.43 8.24
CA PRO A 41 13.08 0.95 7.96
C PRO A 41 13.89 1.11 6.67
N VAL A 42 14.67 0.09 6.26
CA VAL A 42 15.48 0.16 5.03
C VAL A 42 14.58 0.12 3.81
N ARG A 43 13.60 -0.79 3.80
CA ARG A 43 12.61 -0.91 2.72
C ARG A 43 11.85 0.40 2.52
N TRP A 44 11.35 1.01 3.59
CA TRP A 44 10.65 2.30 3.54
C TRP A 44 11.53 3.45 3.07
N GLN A 45 12.81 3.47 3.49
CA GLN A 45 13.76 4.46 3.02
C GLN A 45 14.01 4.33 1.51
N VAL A 46 14.17 3.10 1.00
CA VAL A 46 14.34 2.84 -0.43
C VAL A 46 13.12 3.28 -1.23
N ILE A 47 11.91 2.91 -0.81
CA ILE A 47 10.67 3.31 -1.49
C ILE A 47 10.56 4.84 -1.52
N SER A 48 10.93 5.51 -0.44
CA SER A 48 10.95 6.98 -0.36
C SER A 48 11.95 7.59 -1.36
N MET A 49 13.16 7.04 -1.45
CA MET A 49 14.16 7.49 -2.43
C MET A 49 13.69 7.30 -3.87
N LEU A 50 13.09 6.15 -4.20
CA LEU A 50 12.56 5.88 -5.55
C LEU A 50 11.38 6.79 -5.90
N ARG A 51 10.52 7.09 -4.93
CA ARG A 51 9.45 8.09 -5.07
C ARG A 51 10.01 9.47 -5.36
N GLU A 52 11.02 9.92 -4.61
CA GLU A 52 11.65 11.22 -4.81
C GLU A 52 12.31 11.35 -6.18
N ARG A 53 12.90 10.26 -6.69
CA ARG A 53 13.43 10.22 -8.07
C ARG A 53 12.33 10.38 -9.11
N GLY A 54 11.19 9.70 -8.93
CA GLY A 54 10.03 9.80 -9.82
C GLY A 54 10.32 9.50 -11.29
N ASP A 55 11.41 8.80 -11.59
CA ASP A 55 11.93 8.62 -12.95
C ASP A 55 11.37 7.37 -13.64
N LEU A 56 11.57 7.31 -14.95
CA LEU A 56 11.05 6.22 -15.78
C LEU A 56 11.72 4.88 -15.45
N GLU A 57 12.98 4.92 -15.03
CA GLU A 57 13.74 3.73 -14.62
C GLU A 57 13.11 3.08 -13.39
N SER A 58 12.78 3.87 -12.36
CA SER A 58 12.09 3.42 -11.13
C SER A 58 10.74 2.76 -11.47
N PHE A 59 9.97 3.37 -12.37
CA PHE A 59 8.72 2.77 -12.85
C PHE A 59 8.94 1.44 -13.60
N ILE A 60 9.90 1.38 -14.52
CA ILE A 60 10.17 0.18 -15.32
C ILE A 60 10.58 -0.99 -14.42
N GLU A 61 11.48 -0.75 -13.47
CA GLU A 61 11.93 -1.80 -12.55
C GLU A 61 10.83 -2.22 -11.57
N ALA A 62 10.07 -1.29 -11.01
CA ALA A 62 8.92 -1.63 -10.15
C ALA A 62 7.86 -2.46 -10.89
N ARG A 63 7.58 -2.13 -12.16
CA ARG A 63 6.71 -2.94 -13.02
C ARG A 63 7.29 -4.34 -13.29
N ARG A 64 8.61 -4.46 -13.46
CA ARG A 64 9.28 -5.76 -13.64
C ARG A 64 9.09 -6.64 -12.40
N LEU A 65 9.28 -6.07 -11.21
CA LEU A 65 9.08 -6.75 -9.93
C LEU A 65 7.65 -7.26 -9.74
N CYS A 66 6.64 -6.50 -10.18
CA CYS A 66 5.23 -6.93 -10.17
C CYS A 66 4.96 -8.20 -11.00
N ALA A 67 5.85 -8.56 -11.92
CA ALA A 67 5.73 -9.75 -12.77
C ALA A 67 6.71 -10.87 -12.37
N ALA A 68 7.40 -10.72 -11.23
CA ALA A 68 8.34 -11.72 -10.75
C ALA A 68 7.62 -12.89 -10.04
N ASP A 69 8.28 -14.04 -9.98
CA ASP A 69 7.72 -15.24 -9.35
C ASP A 69 7.63 -15.10 -7.82
N SER A 70 8.59 -14.38 -7.21
CA SER A 70 8.64 -14.25 -5.77
C SER A 70 7.59 -13.29 -5.23
N VAL A 71 6.99 -13.64 -4.09
CA VAL A 71 6.04 -12.77 -3.37
C VAL A 71 6.73 -11.48 -2.91
N ALA A 72 7.97 -11.58 -2.42
CA ALA A 72 8.73 -10.41 -1.94
C ALA A 72 8.99 -9.37 -3.04
N GLU A 73 9.36 -9.82 -4.26
CA GLU A 73 9.51 -8.91 -5.40
C GLU A 73 8.17 -8.29 -5.78
N ARG A 74 7.09 -9.07 -5.89
CA ARG A 74 5.76 -8.54 -6.22
C ARG A 74 5.30 -7.48 -5.22
N LEU A 75 5.45 -7.76 -3.92
CA LEU A 75 5.17 -6.80 -2.85
C LEU A 75 5.95 -5.49 -3.05
N LEU A 76 7.28 -5.58 -3.22
CA LEU A 76 8.12 -4.40 -3.40
C LEU A 76 7.74 -3.62 -4.66
N GLY A 77 7.47 -4.31 -5.77
CA GLY A 77 7.01 -3.69 -7.01
C GLY A 77 5.73 -2.89 -6.82
N VAL A 78 4.74 -3.47 -6.15
CA VAL A 78 3.46 -2.82 -5.87
C VAL A 78 3.63 -1.60 -4.96
N ASP A 79 4.40 -1.75 -3.86
CA ASP A 79 4.65 -0.66 -2.92
C ASP A 79 5.36 0.52 -3.60
N ILE A 80 6.35 0.27 -4.45
CA ILE A 80 7.01 1.33 -5.23
C ILE A 80 6.02 1.97 -6.21
N LEU A 81 5.26 1.17 -6.98
CA LEU A 81 4.32 1.70 -7.96
C LEU A 81 3.22 2.57 -7.32
N GLY A 82 2.72 2.20 -6.15
CA GLY A 82 1.72 2.97 -5.40
C GLY A 82 2.21 4.34 -4.95
N MET A 83 3.53 4.54 -4.90
CA MET A 83 4.18 5.78 -4.48
C MET A 83 4.64 6.67 -5.65
N LEU A 84 4.31 6.29 -6.89
CA LEU A 84 4.71 7.00 -8.12
C LEU A 84 3.49 7.61 -8.85
N PRO A 85 2.87 8.69 -8.33
CA PRO A 85 1.64 9.25 -8.88
C PRO A 85 1.79 9.79 -10.31
N VAL A 86 3.00 10.21 -10.72
CA VAL A 86 3.28 10.69 -12.08
C VAL A 86 3.10 9.60 -13.15
N TYR A 87 3.07 8.32 -12.77
CA TYR A 87 2.84 7.19 -13.66
C TYR A 87 1.47 6.52 -13.46
N VAL A 88 0.52 7.16 -12.79
CA VAL A 88 -0.79 6.56 -12.45
C VAL A 88 -1.49 5.88 -13.65
N ASP A 89 -1.47 6.48 -14.84
CA ASP A 89 -2.06 5.90 -16.05
C ASP A 89 -1.42 4.57 -16.47
N ARG A 90 -0.11 4.41 -16.20
CA ARG A 90 0.64 3.19 -16.51
C ARG A 90 0.64 2.19 -15.36
N THR A 91 0.54 2.66 -14.13
CA THR A 91 0.48 1.85 -12.91
C THR A 91 -0.86 1.15 -12.76
N LEU A 92 -1.98 1.84 -13.01
CA LEU A 92 -3.31 1.28 -12.78
C LEU A 92 -3.59 -0.04 -13.52
N PRO A 93 -3.26 -0.21 -14.82
CA PRO A 93 -3.42 -1.50 -15.48
C PRO A 93 -2.63 -2.63 -14.83
N VAL A 94 -1.43 -2.36 -14.29
CA VAL A 94 -0.59 -3.35 -13.61
C VAL A 94 -1.23 -3.78 -12.30
N LEU A 95 -1.65 -2.82 -11.48
CA LEU A 95 -2.31 -3.10 -10.20
C LEU A 95 -3.65 -3.80 -10.39
N ARG A 96 -4.44 -3.45 -11.42
CA ARG A 96 -5.69 -4.15 -11.74
C ARG A 96 -5.45 -5.59 -12.21
N TYR A 97 -4.36 -5.84 -12.93
CA TYR A 97 -3.99 -7.19 -13.33
C TYR A 97 -3.69 -8.06 -12.11
N LEU A 98 -2.88 -7.55 -11.16
CA LEU A 98 -2.61 -8.23 -9.90
C LEU A 98 -3.88 -8.42 -9.07
N ALA A 99 -4.70 -7.38 -8.91
CA ALA A 99 -5.96 -7.47 -8.16
C ALA A 99 -6.90 -8.58 -8.66
N ALA A 100 -6.84 -8.92 -9.95
CA ALA A 100 -7.72 -9.91 -10.57
C ALA A 100 -7.18 -11.35 -10.55
N GLY A 101 -5.87 -11.55 -10.32
CA GLY A 101 -5.23 -12.85 -10.51
C GLY A 101 -4.16 -13.22 -9.47
N GLU A 102 -3.96 -12.39 -8.45
CA GLU A 102 -3.06 -12.68 -7.34
C GLU A 102 -3.78 -13.51 -6.28
N ASP A 103 -3.07 -14.52 -5.75
CA ASP A 103 -3.55 -15.41 -4.70
C ASP A 103 -2.97 -15.02 -3.31
N ASP A 104 -1.80 -14.37 -3.28
CA ASP A 104 -1.16 -13.98 -2.03
C ASP A 104 -1.88 -12.78 -1.39
N ALA A 105 -2.45 -13.01 -0.21
CA ALA A 105 -3.22 -12.01 0.52
C ALA A 105 -2.41 -10.75 0.88
N MET A 106 -1.10 -10.87 1.08
CA MET A 106 -0.26 -9.72 1.39
C MET A 106 0.01 -8.88 0.14
N VAL A 107 0.18 -9.51 -1.03
CA VAL A 107 0.28 -8.78 -2.29
C VAL A 107 -1.03 -8.06 -2.60
N LEU A 108 -2.18 -8.73 -2.42
CA LEU A 108 -3.49 -8.09 -2.58
C LEU A 108 -3.71 -6.92 -1.60
N TYR A 109 -3.28 -7.07 -0.35
CA TYR A 109 -3.28 -5.98 0.62
C TYR A 109 -2.44 -4.79 0.11
N SER A 110 -1.20 -5.02 -0.29
CA SER A 110 -0.32 -3.97 -0.84
C SER A 110 -0.91 -3.31 -2.09
N VAL A 111 -1.57 -4.08 -2.98
CA VAL A 111 -2.27 -3.54 -4.17
C VAL A 111 -3.38 -2.56 -3.76
N LEU A 112 -4.13 -2.90 -2.72
CA LEU A 112 -5.20 -2.04 -2.21
C LEU A 112 -4.64 -0.76 -1.54
N ILE A 113 -3.55 -0.88 -0.77
CA ILE A 113 -2.85 0.29 -0.23
C ILE A 113 -2.36 1.20 -1.39
N ALA A 114 -1.77 0.62 -2.43
CA ALA A 114 -1.32 1.35 -3.61
C ALA A 114 -2.49 2.05 -4.34
N PHE A 115 -3.66 1.42 -4.49
CA PHE A 115 -4.85 2.09 -5.01
C PHE A 115 -5.27 3.29 -4.15
N GLY A 116 -5.25 3.15 -2.82
CA GLY A 116 -5.55 4.23 -1.89
C GLY A 116 -4.60 5.41 -2.04
N HIS A 117 -3.29 5.15 -2.11
CA HIS A 117 -2.27 6.20 -2.31
C HIS A 117 -2.41 6.93 -3.65
N LEU A 118 -2.72 6.21 -4.72
CA LEU A 118 -2.93 6.80 -6.05
C LEU A 118 -4.24 7.59 -6.15
N ALA A 119 -5.21 7.29 -5.28
CA ALA A 119 -6.50 7.99 -5.15
C ALA A 119 -7.25 8.18 -6.49
N ASP A 120 -7.07 7.23 -7.42
CA ASP A 120 -7.69 7.31 -8.74
C ASP A 120 -8.99 6.48 -8.78
N PRO A 121 -10.16 7.09 -9.04
CA PRO A 121 -11.44 6.39 -9.05
C PRO A 121 -11.55 5.25 -10.07
N ARG A 122 -10.67 5.18 -11.08
CA ARG A 122 -10.61 4.06 -12.04
C ARG A 122 -10.19 2.73 -11.38
N SER A 123 -9.71 2.76 -10.15
CA SER A 123 -9.41 1.56 -9.35
C SER A 123 -10.64 0.99 -8.62
N LEU A 124 -11.72 1.77 -8.48
CA LEU A 124 -12.87 1.44 -7.65
C LEU A 124 -13.47 0.04 -7.91
N PRO A 125 -13.62 -0.44 -9.17
CA PRO A 125 -14.14 -1.79 -9.40
C PRO A 125 -13.30 -2.89 -8.74
N SER A 126 -11.97 -2.83 -8.89
CA SER A 126 -11.06 -3.81 -8.28
C SER A 126 -11.09 -3.76 -6.75
N VAL A 127 -11.23 -2.55 -6.17
CA VAL A 127 -11.35 -2.39 -4.73
C VAL A 127 -12.66 -3.00 -4.21
N ILE A 128 -13.78 -2.79 -4.91
CA ILE A 128 -15.09 -3.36 -4.55
C ILE A 128 -15.05 -4.89 -4.61
N ASP A 129 -14.45 -5.47 -5.66
CA ASP A 129 -14.35 -6.92 -5.82
C ASP A 129 -13.59 -7.57 -4.65
N LEU A 130 -12.46 -6.96 -4.24
CA LEU A 130 -11.64 -7.45 -3.13
C LEU A 130 -12.24 -7.18 -1.74
N ALA A 131 -13.23 -6.30 -1.61
CA ALA A 131 -13.92 -6.03 -0.34
C ALA A 131 -14.74 -7.22 0.18
N GLY A 132 -14.89 -8.30 -0.60
CA GLY A 132 -15.53 -9.56 -0.19
C GLY A 132 -14.54 -10.68 0.16
N HIS A 133 -13.23 -10.41 0.17
CA HIS A 133 -12.21 -11.44 0.29
C HIS A 133 -12.23 -12.16 1.65
N ALA A 134 -11.86 -13.44 1.68
CA ALA A 134 -11.90 -14.28 2.89
C ALA A 134 -10.89 -13.82 3.96
N ASP A 135 -9.72 -13.36 3.53
CA ASP A 135 -8.68 -12.81 4.41
C ASP A 135 -9.02 -11.38 4.87
N SER A 136 -8.99 -11.13 6.18
CA SER A 136 -9.35 -9.82 6.74
C SER A 136 -8.34 -8.72 6.39
N ARG A 137 -7.08 -9.05 6.11
CA ARG A 137 -6.07 -8.07 5.68
C ARG A 137 -6.44 -7.48 4.32
N VAL A 138 -6.91 -8.31 3.39
CA VAL A 138 -7.40 -7.83 2.08
C VAL A 138 -8.64 -6.96 2.26
N ARG A 139 -9.59 -7.37 3.13
CA ARG A 139 -10.77 -6.53 3.41
C ARG A 139 -10.42 -5.20 4.09
N TYR A 140 -9.41 -5.19 4.96
CA TYR A 140 -8.85 -3.97 5.55
C TYR A 140 -8.29 -3.06 4.46
N GLY A 141 -7.48 -3.61 3.55
CA GLY A 141 -6.93 -2.86 2.42
C GLY A 141 -8.05 -2.25 1.58
N ALA A 142 -9.15 -2.98 1.36
CA ALA A 142 -10.29 -2.49 0.61
C ALA A 142 -11.03 -1.37 1.37
N ALA A 143 -11.25 -1.52 2.68
CA ALA A 143 -11.82 -0.46 3.51
C ALA A 143 -10.97 0.82 3.47
N TYR A 144 -9.64 0.67 3.56
CA TYR A 144 -8.69 1.76 3.43
C TYR A 144 -8.79 2.42 2.04
N ALA A 145 -8.68 1.65 0.96
CA ALA A 145 -8.65 2.18 -0.40
C ALA A 145 -9.96 2.87 -0.79
N LEU A 146 -11.11 2.30 -0.42
CA LEU A 146 -12.43 2.82 -0.77
C LEU A 146 -12.56 4.30 -0.42
N GLN A 147 -12.15 4.74 0.78
CA GLN A 147 -12.28 6.13 1.20
C GLN A 147 -11.56 7.14 0.27
N HIS A 148 -10.55 6.69 -0.47
CA HIS A 148 -9.76 7.51 -1.39
C HIS A 148 -10.25 7.48 -2.84
N VAL A 149 -11.00 6.44 -3.22
CA VAL A 149 -11.33 6.16 -4.64
C VAL A 149 -12.81 6.24 -4.96
N LEU A 150 -13.66 6.69 -4.01
CA LEU A 150 -15.10 6.93 -4.25
C LEU A 150 -15.36 7.97 -5.35
N GLY A 151 -14.41 8.88 -5.61
CA GLY A 151 -14.62 10.03 -6.48
C GLY A 151 -15.42 11.16 -5.82
N ASN A 152 -15.72 12.20 -6.61
CA ASN A 152 -16.54 13.33 -6.19
C ASN A 152 -17.54 13.69 -7.32
N PRO A 153 -18.86 13.48 -7.13
CA PRO A 153 -19.49 12.96 -5.91
C PRO A 153 -19.14 11.48 -5.65
N PRO A 154 -19.27 11.01 -4.40
CA PRO A 154 -18.96 9.62 -4.07
C PRO A 154 -19.81 8.60 -4.84
N ASP A 155 -19.17 7.56 -5.37
CA ASP A 155 -19.84 6.45 -6.04
C ASP A 155 -20.78 5.68 -5.08
N ARG A 156 -21.98 5.38 -5.56
CA ARG A 156 -23.02 4.74 -4.76
C ARG A 156 -22.69 3.30 -4.36
N THR A 157 -22.07 2.53 -5.25
CA THR A 157 -21.71 1.13 -4.99
C THR A 157 -20.51 1.08 -4.04
N GLY A 158 -19.53 1.97 -4.22
CA GLY A 158 -18.42 2.15 -3.29
C GLY A 158 -18.90 2.50 -1.87
N LEU A 159 -19.83 3.47 -1.76
CA LEU A 159 -20.45 3.82 -0.47
C LEU A 159 -21.21 2.65 0.15
N ALA A 160 -22.00 1.90 -0.64
CA ALA A 160 -22.70 0.72 -0.15
C ALA A 160 -21.73 -0.37 0.34
N THR A 161 -20.58 -0.51 -0.34
CA THR A 161 -19.52 -1.44 0.04
C THR A 161 -18.88 -1.04 1.37
N LEU A 162 -18.56 0.24 1.57
CA LEU A 162 -18.10 0.75 2.87
C LEU A 162 -19.14 0.49 3.98
N ARG A 163 -20.43 0.78 3.74
CA ARG A 163 -21.50 0.52 4.72
C ARG A 163 -21.61 -0.97 5.09
N ARG A 164 -21.36 -1.88 4.15
CA ARG A 164 -21.33 -3.31 4.45
C ARG A 164 -20.14 -3.64 5.36
N LEU A 165 -18.96 -3.08 5.06
CA LEU A 165 -17.73 -3.33 5.82
C LEU A 165 -17.76 -2.76 7.24
N THR A 166 -18.61 -1.77 7.57
CA THR A 166 -18.78 -1.33 8.96
C THR A 166 -19.31 -2.43 9.88
N GLY A 167 -19.90 -3.49 9.32
CA GLY A 167 -20.35 -4.68 10.04
C GLY A 167 -19.40 -5.87 9.92
N ASP A 168 -18.15 -5.67 9.48
CA ASP A 168 -17.16 -6.76 9.38
C ASP A 168 -16.88 -7.39 10.75
N SER A 169 -16.55 -8.69 10.76
CA SER A 169 -16.18 -9.40 11.98
C SER A 169 -14.82 -8.96 12.53
N ASP A 170 -13.95 -8.45 11.66
CA ASP A 170 -12.66 -7.89 12.03
C ASP A 170 -12.84 -6.41 12.43
N ALA A 171 -12.42 -6.07 13.64
CA ALA A 171 -12.64 -4.75 14.23
C ALA A 171 -11.89 -3.64 13.49
N ASP A 172 -10.69 -3.93 12.94
CA ASP A 172 -9.90 -2.94 12.22
C ASP A 172 -10.54 -2.64 10.86
N VAL A 173 -11.07 -3.67 10.18
CA VAL A 173 -11.86 -3.50 8.94
C VAL A 173 -13.09 -2.63 9.19
N ALA A 174 -13.87 -2.96 10.23
CA ALA A 174 -15.06 -2.20 10.59
C ALA A 174 -14.76 -0.75 11.00
N GLY A 175 -13.65 -0.54 11.72
CA GLY A 175 -13.16 0.78 12.11
C GLY A 175 -12.79 1.66 10.91
N TRP A 176 -11.99 1.14 9.98
CA TRP A 176 -11.62 1.87 8.77
C TRP A 176 -12.82 2.17 7.88
N ALA A 177 -13.74 1.21 7.72
CA ALA A 177 -14.95 1.43 6.95
C ALA A 177 -15.82 2.54 7.55
N SER A 178 -15.92 2.59 8.89
CA SER A 178 -16.67 3.62 9.61
C SER A 178 -16.06 5.01 9.42
N LEU A 179 -14.73 5.11 9.47
CA LEU A 179 -14.01 6.34 9.15
C LEU A 179 -14.29 6.79 7.70
N GLY A 180 -14.21 5.86 6.74
CA GLY A 180 -14.48 6.14 5.34
C GLY A 180 -15.90 6.68 5.08
N ILE A 181 -16.91 6.13 5.76
CA ILE A 181 -18.28 6.68 5.71
C ILE A 181 -18.33 8.10 6.27
N ALA A 182 -17.74 8.34 7.44
CA ALA A 182 -17.74 9.66 8.07
C ALA A 182 -17.09 10.73 7.18
N LEU A 183 -15.97 10.41 6.53
CA LEU A 183 -15.29 11.32 5.59
C LEU A 183 -16.12 11.59 4.33
N ALA A 184 -16.76 10.55 3.78
CA ALA A 184 -17.53 10.66 2.55
C ALA A 184 -18.85 11.43 2.75
N THR A 185 -19.50 11.33 3.92
CA THR A 185 -20.75 12.05 4.22
C THR A 185 -20.53 13.37 4.95
N GLY A 186 -19.39 13.52 5.65
CA GLY A 186 -19.03 14.77 6.32
C GLY A 186 -18.65 15.91 5.36
N SER A 187 -18.39 15.58 4.09
CA SER A 187 -18.12 16.57 3.03
C SER A 187 -19.40 17.23 2.46
N GLU A 188 -20.58 16.89 2.98
CA GLU A 188 -21.89 17.46 2.56
C GLU A 188 -22.44 18.54 3.53
N LEU A 189 -21.64 18.99 4.52
CA LEU A 189 -21.97 20.08 5.45
C LEU A 189 -21.17 21.35 5.14
#